data_AF-A0A7J2NTH3-F1
#
_entry.id   AF-A0A7J2NTH3-F1
#
_cell.length_a   1.000
_cell.length_b   1.000
_cell.length_c   1.000
_cell.angle_alpha   90.00
_cell.angle_beta   90.00
_cell.angle_gamma   90.00
#
_symmetry.space_group_name_H-M   'P 1'
#
loop_
_entity.id
_entity.type
_entity.pdbx_description
1 polymer ?
#
loop_
_entity_poly.entity_id
_entity_poly.type
_entity_poly.pdbx_seq_one_letter_code
_entity_poly.pdbx_strand_id
1 'polypeptide(L)'
;MALFGKDKTIVEKYEEQFKVEEMQNKHIFYDLYARVGDPEELRGFTSEILRDMDWKTTLNELTKFDEMELEGIFRGGRLKPFKNIIKTYKSFKKGPRIPWLWKALALTGFIFLGVYIYTILRTDVEWTSNIKTWLMIITPLWFIASITVYSIKETVQMAIWVKTAGVYDVASEEADLRIVIAADAEKKDKEAFNMLESDVAEFYNTLTRKYVKKVKREETKTEIKQELQKDSEDPAVKVIKALKDIDKQIANLEKSFVAGKMKEATYQEIKGDLEKRKSKLETISDLLNI
;
A
#
# COMPACT_ATOMS: atom_id res chain seq x y z
N MET A 1 -23.58 -35.68 2.64
CA MET A 1 -22.70 -35.20 3.73
C MET A 1 -21.30 -35.02 3.17
N ALA A 2 -20.97 -33.82 2.70
CA ALA A 2 -19.64 -33.48 2.21
C ALA A 2 -19.06 -32.41 3.14
N LEU A 3 -18.30 -32.83 4.15
CA LEU A 3 -17.69 -31.94 5.15
C LEU A 3 -16.32 -32.48 5.57
N PHE A 4 -15.44 -32.67 4.60
CA PHE A 4 -14.00 -32.68 4.83
C PHE A 4 -13.36 -31.95 3.66
N GLY A 5 -13.25 -30.62 3.81
CA GLY A 5 -12.42 -29.83 2.92
C GLY A 5 -11.00 -30.38 3.01
N LYS A 6 -10.39 -30.68 1.86
CA LYS A 6 -8.97 -31.05 1.80
C LYS A 6 -8.17 -30.00 2.57
N ASP A 7 -7.37 -30.46 3.53
CA ASP A 7 -6.39 -29.60 4.19
C ASP A 7 -5.45 -29.04 3.11
N LYS A 8 -5.55 -27.72 2.89
CA LYS A 8 -4.72 -27.02 1.90
C LYS A 8 -3.26 -27.20 2.27
N THR A 9 -2.44 -27.53 1.27
CA THR A 9 -0.99 -27.64 1.43
C THR A 9 -0.40 -26.29 1.84
N ILE A 10 0.79 -26.31 2.44
CA ILE A 10 1.48 -25.08 2.89
C ILE A 10 1.68 -24.12 1.70
N VAL A 11 1.97 -24.65 0.52
CA VAL A 11 2.15 -23.90 -0.73
C VAL A 11 0.84 -23.23 -1.17
N GLU A 12 -0.27 -23.97 -1.21
CA GLU A 12 -1.60 -23.42 -1.54
C GLU A 12 -2.01 -22.29 -0.57
N LYS A 13 -1.70 -22.43 0.72
CA LYS A 13 -1.94 -21.36 1.72
C LYS A 13 -1.09 -20.11 1.46
N TYR A 14 0.12 -20.26 0.92
CA TYR A 14 0.94 -19.11 0.54
C TYR A 14 0.41 -18.45 -0.73
N GLU A 15 0.04 -19.21 -1.75
CA GLU A 15 -0.48 -18.66 -3.00
C GLU A 15 -1.80 -17.90 -2.82
N GLU A 16 -2.67 -18.36 -1.91
CA GLU A 16 -3.90 -17.65 -1.55
C GLU A 16 -3.62 -16.25 -1.00
N GLN A 17 -2.62 -16.10 -0.13
CA GLN A 17 -2.25 -14.81 0.44
C GLN A 17 -1.77 -13.79 -0.61
N PHE A 18 -1.36 -14.25 -1.78
CA PHE A 18 -0.96 -13.42 -2.92
C PHE A 18 -2.07 -13.25 -3.97
N LYS A 19 -3.30 -13.71 -3.70
CA LYS A 19 -4.47 -13.32 -4.50
C LYS A 19 -4.73 -11.83 -4.31
N VAL A 20 -4.99 -11.13 -5.40
CA VAL A 20 -5.16 -9.66 -5.37
C VAL A 20 -6.32 -9.25 -4.47
N GLU A 21 -7.40 -10.03 -4.47
CA GLU A 21 -8.57 -9.84 -3.59
C GLU A 21 -8.20 -9.94 -2.10
N GLU A 22 -7.35 -10.89 -1.72
CA GLU A 22 -6.88 -11.03 -0.33
C GLU A 22 -5.90 -9.91 0.06
N MET A 23 -5.07 -9.46 -0.89
CA MET A 23 -4.13 -8.35 -0.71
C MET A 23 -4.84 -7.00 -0.57
N GLN A 24 -5.94 -6.78 -1.30
CA GLN A 24 -6.75 -5.54 -1.22
C GLN A 24 -7.43 -5.37 0.13
N ASN A 25 -7.74 -6.47 0.83
CA ASN A 25 -8.37 -6.45 2.14
C ASN A 25 -7.37 -6.19 3.29
N LYS A 26 -6.09 -5.97 3.00
CA LYS A 26 -5.05 -5.64 3.99
C LYS A 26 -5.10 -4.15 4.37
N HIS A 27 -4.45 -3.80 5.48
CA HIS A 27 -4.43 -2.41 5.97
C HIS A 27 -3.82 -1.44 4.95
N ILE A 28 -2.74 -1.86 4.28
CA ILE A 28 -2.07 -1.08 3.24
C ILE A 28 -2.12 -1.84 1.92
N PHE A 29 -2.52 -1.15 0.85
CA PHE A 29 -2.54 -1.68 -0.51
C PHE A 29 -2.07 -0.61 -1.51
N TYR A 30 -1.10 -0.96 -2.33
CA TYR A 30 -0.63 -0.16 -3.46
C TYR A 30 -0.56 -1.01 -4.72
N ASP A 31 -0.92 -0.39 -5.84
CA ASP A 31 -0.88 -0.99 -7.17
C ASP A 31 -0.12 -0.06 -8.11
N LEU A 32 0.90 -0.58 -8.79
CA LEU A 32 1.82 0.16 -9.62
C LEU A 32 1.97 -0.54 -10.96
N TYR A 33 2.09 0.26 -12.02
CA TYR A 33 2.51 -0.21 -13.33
C TYR A 33 3.89 0.36 -13.62
N ALA A 34 4.84 -0.51 -13.94
CA ALA A 34 6.22 -0.14 -14.19
C ALA A 34 6.73 -0.85 -15.43
N ARG A 35 7.62 -0.17 -16.17
CA ARG A 35 8.39 -0.77 -17.25
C ARG A 35 9.83 -0.92 -16.78
N VAL A 36 10.33 -2.14 -16.75
CA VAL A 36 11.65 -2.48 -16.21
C VAL A 36 12.45 -3.22 -17.28
N GLY A 37 13.77 -3.07 -17.31
CA GLY A 37 14.61 -3.87 -18.21
C GLY A 37 14.54 -5.35 -17.83
N ASP A 38 15.24 -5.73 -16.77
CA ASP A 38 15.28 -7.12 -16.29
C ASP A 38 14.37 -7.35 -15.06
N PRO A 39 13.40 -8.28 -15.14
CA PRO A 39 12.63 -8.79 -14.00
C PRO A 39 13.46 -9.27 -12.80
N GLU A 40 14.63 -9.86 -13.06
CA GLU A 40 15.52 -10.36 -11.99
C GLU A 40 16.17 -9.20 -11.25
N GLU A 41 16.48 -8.09 -11.93
CA GLU A 41 16.96 -6.84 -11.33
C GLU A 41 15.90 -6.24 -10.40
N LEU A 42 14.62 -6.19 -10.83
CA LEU A 42 13.53 -5.71 -9.97
C LEU A 42 13.39 -6.55 -8.70
N ARG A 43 13.49 -7.87 -8.82
CA ARG A 43 13.42 -8.78 -7.67
C ARG A 43 14.59 -8.56 -6.72
N GLY A 44 15.81 -8.47 -7.26
CA GLY A 44 17.02 -8.18 -6.48
C GLY A 44 16.89 -6.86 -5.73
N PHE A 45 16.55 -5.79 -6.44
CA PHE A 45 16.36 -4.47 -5.89
C PHE A 45 15.27 -4.42 -4.82
N THR A 46 14.14 -5.09 -5.05
CA THR A 46 13.04 -5.17 -4.08
C THR A 46 13.49 -5.84 -2.78
N SER A 47 14.22 -6.95 -2.88
CA SER A 47 14.76 -7.66 -1.71
C SER A 47 15.85 -6.84 -1.00
N GLU A 48 16.64 -6.05 -1.72
CA GLU A 48 17.70 -5.21 -1.17
C GLU A 48 17.12 -4.07 -0.34
N ILE A 49 16.15 -3.32 -0.88
CA ILE A 49 15.48 -2.24 -0.13
C ILE A 49 14.82 -2.79 1.15
N LEU A 50 14.09 -3.91 1.04
CA LEU A 50 13.43 -4.51 2.20
C LEU A 50 14.45 -4.93 3.26
N ARG A 51 15.60 -5.48 2.85
CA ARG A 51 16.69 -5.85 3.76
C ARG A 51 17.32 -4.62 4.42
N ASP A 52 17.51 -3.53 3.69
CA ASP A 52 18.06 -2.27 4.22
C ASP A 52 17.13 -1.62 5.26
N MET A 53 15.83 -1.86 5.16
CA MET A 53 14.83 -1.45 6.15
C MET A 53 14.65 -2.45 7.32
N ASP A 54 15.58 -3.39 7.50
CA ASP A 54 15.57 -4.46 8.51
C ASP A 54 14.42 -5.48 8.37
N TRP A 55 13.86 -5.66 7.17
CA TRP A 55 12.87 -6.70 6.92
C TRP A 55 13.54 -8.03 6.57
N LYS A 56 13.03 -9.11 7.17
CA LYS A 56 13.53 -10.47 6.92
C LYS A 56 12.73 -11.12 5.81
N THR A 57 13.37 -11.41 4.68
CA THR A 57 12.75 -12.11 3.57
C THR A 57 12.56 -13.59 3.88
N THR A 58 11.31 -14.04 3.90
CA THR A 58 10.93 -15.44 4.15
C THR A 58 10.56 -16.20 2.88
N LEU A 59 10.11 -15.49 1.85
CA LEU A 59 9.77 -16.05 0.55
C LEU A 59 10.26 -15.08 -0.53
N ASN A 60 10.99 -15.58 -1.51
CA ASN A 60 11.46 -14.82 -2.66
C ASN A 60 11.54 -15.76 -3.86
N GLU A 61 10.41 -15.95 -4.52
CA GLU A 61 10.27 -16.90 -5.61
C GLU A 61 9.92 -16.17 -6.91
N LEU A 62 10.69 -16.45 -7.95
CA LEU A 62 10.39 -16.06 -9.32
C LEU A 62 9.90 -17.31 -10.04
N THR A 63 8.60 -17.40 -10.25
CA THR A 63 7.99 -18.41 -11.10
C THR A 63 7.95 -17.86 -12.52
N LYS A 64 8.87 -18.33 -13.38
CA LYS A 64 8.64 -18.32 -14.83
C LYS A 64 7.55 -19.37 -15.04
N PHE A 65 6.49 -19.07 -15.80
CA PHE A 65 5.36 -19.99 -15.92
C PHE A 65 5.82 -21.29 -16.61
N ASP A 66 6.09 -22.34 -15.83
CA ASP A 66 6.48 -23.68 -16.29
C ASP A 66 5.27 -24.50 -16.80
N GLU A 67 4.07 -23.90 -16.84
CA GLU A 67 2.89 -24.56 -17.41
C GLU A 67 3.07 -24.72 -18.93
N MET A 68 3.39 -25.95 -19.36
CA MET A 68 3.53 -26.40 -20.75
C MET A 68 2.43 -25.91 -21.71
N GLU A 69 1.23 -25.57 -21.22
CA GLU A 69 0.12 -25.06 -22.03
C GLU A 69 0.23 -23.56 -22.34
N LEU A 70 0.57 -22.72 -21.36
CA LEU A 70 0.86 -21.29 -21.59
C LEU A 70 2.21 -21.12 -22.28
N GLU A 71 3.21 -21.88 -21.86
CA GLU A 71 4.48 -21.97 -22.58
C GLU A 71 4.25 -22.46 -24.02
N GLY A 72 3.31 -23.39 -24.24
CA GLY A 72 2.87 -23.86 -25.56
C GLY A 72 2.26 -22.79 -26.46
N ILE A 73 1.53 -21.81 -25.89
CA ILE A 73 0.99 -20.66 -26.62
C ILE A 73 2.09 -19.65 -26.99
N PHE A 74 3.14 -19.56 -26.17
CA PHE A 74 4.28 -18.65 -26.38
C PHE A 74 5.56 -19.35 -26.89
N ARG A 75 5.49 -20.63 -27.28
CA ARG A 75 6.58 -21.44 -27.84
C ARG A 75 6.96 -20.91 -29.22
N GLY A 76 7.74 -19.84 -29.25
CA GLY A 76 8.14 -19.08 -30.44
C GLY A 76 7.89 -17.57 -30.34
N GLY A 77 7.23 -17.11 -29.28
CA GLY A 77 6.88 -15.71 -29.06
C GLY A 77 8.01 -14.90 -28.42
N ARG A 78 8.09 -13.62 -28.81
CA ARG A 78 8.97 -12.60 -28.23
C ARG A 78 8.66 -12.29 -26.76
N LEU A 79 7.46 -12.64 -26.31
CA LEU A 79 6.90 -12.27 -25.01
C LEU A 79 6.91 -13.47 -24.06
N LYS A 80 7.53 -13.32 -22.89
CA LYS A 80 7.64 -14.34 -21.84
C LYS A 80 6.94 -13.85 -20.56
N PRO A 81 5.82 -14.47 -20.15
CA PRO A 81 5.16 -14.10 -18.90
C PRO A 81 5.99 -14.56 -17.69
N PHE A 82 5.93 -13.80 -16.60
CA PHE A 82 6.53 -14.21 -15.33
C PHE A 82 5.75 -13.68 -14.13
N LYS A 83 5.94 -14.34 -12.99
CA LYS A 83 5.37 -14.00 -11.69
C LYS A 83 6.49 -14.04 -10.65
N ASN A 84 6.58 -13.03 -9.81
CA ASN A 84 7.47 -13.03 -8.66
C ASN A 84 6.72 -12.61 -7.41
N ILE A 85 7.00 -13.33 -6.32
CA ILE A 85 6.35 -13.16 -5.02
C ILE A 85 7.42 -13.04 -3.94
N ILE A 86 7.31 -11.95 -3.17
CA ILE A 86 8.22 -11.67 -2.06
C ILE A 86 7.37 -11.48 -0.81
N LYS A 87 7.70 -12.22 0.25
CA LYS A 87 7.13 -12.05 1.58
C LYS A 87 8.23 -11.72 2.56
N THR A 88 8.05 -10.63 3.28
CA THR A 88 8.99 -10.20 4.32
C THR A 88 8.29 -9.93 5.64
N TYR A 89 9.04 -10.07 6.73
CA TYR A 89 8.54 -9.86 8.08
C TYR A 89 9.47 -8.99 8.91
N LYS A 90 8.87 -8.19 9.78
CA LYS A 90 9.56 -7.40 10.79
C LYS A 90 8.83 -7.57 12.11
N SER A 91 9.58 -7.78 13.18
CA SER A 91 9.02 -7.92 14.52
C SER A 91 9.59 -6.86 15.44
N PHE A 92 8.73 -6.27 16.26
CA PHE A 92 9.15 -5.30 17.25
C PHE A 92 8.58 -5.65 18.62
N LYS A 93 9.31 -5.27 19.67
CA LYS A 93 8.95 -5.54 21.06
C LYS A 93 8.20 -4.33 21.62
N LYS A 94 6.95 -4.52 22.02
CA LYS A 94 6.08 -3.48 22.58
C LYS A 94 5.47 -3.90 23.89
N GLY A 95 5.51 -3.01 24.88
CA GLY A 95 4.78 -3.18 26.14
C GLY A 95 5.05 -4.50 26.88
N PRO A 96 4.42 -4.75 28.03
CA PRO A 96 4.44 -6.07 28.66
C PRO A 96 3.44 -7.02 27.99
N ARG A 97 3.84 -8.25 27.70
CA ARG A 97 3.00 -9.29 27.07
C ARG A 97 1.70 -9.56 27.83
N ILE A 98 1.73 -9.42 29.15
CA ILE A 98 0.56 -9.63 30.01
C ILE A 98 0.38 -8.40 30.92
N PRO A 99 -0.30 -7.34 30.43
CA PRO A 99 -0.37 -6.05 31.13
C PRO A 99 -1.08 -6.08 32.48
N TRP A 100 -2.00 -7.01 32.71
CA TRP A 100 -2.73 -7.11 33.96
C TRP A 100 -1.95 -7.87 35.04
N LEU A 101 -1.12 -8.85 34.64
CA LEU A 101 -0.43 -9.74 35.57
C LEU A 101 0.66 -9.01 36.35
N TRP A 102 1.47 -8.18 35.70
CA TRP A 102 2.48 -7.39 36.41
C TRP A 102 1.85 -6.36 37.36
N LYS A 103 0.69 -5.78 36.97
CA LYS A 103 -0.08 -4.87 37.83
C LYS A 103 -0.65 -5.58 39.05
N ALA A 104 -1.19 -6.78 38.86
CA ALA A 104 -1.71 -7.60 39.95
C ALA A 104 -0.60 -7.97 40.94
N LEU A 105 0.59 -8.37 40.44
CA LEU A 105 1.76 -8.66 41.27
C LEU A 105 2.29 -7.41 42.00
N ALA A 106 2.30 -6.26 41.34
CA ALA A 106 2.70 -5.00 41.99
C ALA A 106 1.71 -4.62 43.10
N LEU A 107 0.40 -4.73 42.82
CA LEU A 107 -0.65 -4.40 43.77
C LEU A 107 -0.60 -5.31 45.00
N THR A 108 -0.43 -6.61 44.82
CA THR A 108 -0.26 -7.55 45.95
C THR A 108 1.02 -7.27 46.73
N GLY A 109 2.11 -6.88 46.05
CA GLY A 109 3.33 -6.40 46.70
C GLY A 109 3.09 -5.16 47.57
N PHE A 110 2.30 -4.18 47.11
CA PHE A 110 1.92 -3.01 47.91
C PHE A 110 1.04 -3.36 49.10
N ILE A 111 0.12 -4.33 48.96
CA ILE A 111 -0.68 -4.83 50.07
C ILE A 111 0.23 -5.46 51.14
N PHE A 112 1.17 -6.32 50.73
CA PHE A 112 2.14 -6.93 51.65
C PHE A 112 3.02 -5.89 52.34
N LEU A 113 3.46 -4.86 51.62
CA LEU A 113 4.20 -3.75 52.19
C LEU A 113 3.37 -2.97 53.22
N GLY A 114 2.09 -2.71 52.93
CA GLY A 114 1.18 -2.04 53.85
C GLY A 114 0.96 -2.85 55.14
N VAL A 115 0.75 -4.17 55.01
CA VAL A 115 0.64 -5.07 56.17
C VAL A 115 1.97 -5.13 56.94
N TYR A 116 3.11 -5.14 56.26
CA TYR A 116 4.43 -5.13 56.89
C TYR A 116 4.68 -3.85 57.69
N ILE A 117 4.33 -2.68 57.16
CA ILE A 117 4.43 -1.41 57.88
C ILE A 117 3.48 -1.42 59.09
N TYR A 118 2.26 -1.94 58.93
CA TYR A 118 1.31 -2.06 60.02
C TYR A 118 1.83 -2.96 61.16
N THR A 119 2.46 -4.10 60.85
CA THR A 119 3.06 -4.97 61.87
C THR A 119 4.30 -4.37 62.54
N ILE A 120 5.00 -3.44 61.89
CA ILE A 120 6.07 -2.66 62.54
C ILE A 120 5.50 -1.64 63.52
N LEU A 121 4.38 -0.99 63.18
CA LEU A 121 3.76 0.05 63.99
C LEU A 121 2.95 -0.49 65.17
N ARG A 122 2.42 -1.72 65.07
CA ARG A 122 1.69 -2.41 66.14
C ARG A 122 2.50 -3.58 66.69
N THR A 123 3.31 -3.30 67.71
CA THR A 123 4.18 -4.28 68.39
C THR A 123 3.51 -5.05 69.53
N ASP A 124 2.22 -4.78 69.78
CA ASP A 124 1.43 -5.25 70.92
C ASP A 124 0.82 -6.65 70.74
N VAL A 125 1.02 -7.31 69.59
CA VAL A 125 0.37 -8.60 69.28
C VAL A 125 1.39 -9.64 68.82
N GLU A 126 1.54 -10.75 69.55
CA GLU A 126 2.62 -11.75 69.35
C GLU A 126 2.67 -12.39 67.94
N TRP A 127 1.52 -12.63 67.30
CA TRP A 127 1.44 -13.16 65.92
C TRP A 127 2.12 -12.26 64.87
N THR A 128 2.38 -10.99 65.19
CA THR A 128 3.00 -10.03 64.27
C THR A 128 4.46 -10.38 63.95
N SER A 129 5.18 -11.09 64.82
CA SER A 129 6.61 -11.40 64.64
C SER A 129 6.86 -12.40 63.49
N ASN A 130 6.09 -13.50 63.46
CA ASN A 130 6.17 -14.51 62.40
C ASN A 130 5.71 -13.94 61.05
N ILE A 131 4.62 -13.16 61.05
CA ILE A 131 4.09 -12.50 59.86
C ILE A 131 5.07 -11.45 59.33
N LYS A 132 5.69 -10.64 60.19
CA LYS A 132 6.69 -9.64 59.81
C LYS A 132 7.90 -10.27 59.11
N THR A 133 8.41 -11.37 59.65
CA THR A 133 9.57 -12.08 59.07
C THR A 133 9.24 -12.67 57.71
N TRP A 134 8.05 -13.28 57.57
CA TRP A 134 7.58 -13.78 56.28
C TRP A 134 7.36 -12.64 55.26
N LEU A 135 6.73 -11.54 55.68
CA LEU A 135 6.48 -10.37 54.84
C LEU A 135 7.76 -9.68 54.36
N MET A 136 8.80 -9.66 55.19
CA MET A 136 10.12 -9.11 54.84
C MET A 136 10.74 -9.83 53.62
N ILE A 137 10.50 -11.14 53.48
CA ILE A 137 11.04 -11.94 52.38
C ILE A 137 10.10 -11.95 51.17
N ILE A 138 8.79 -12.12 51.38
CA ILE A 138 7.83 -12.27 50.28
C ILE A 138 7.57 -10.94 49.53
N THR A 139 7.65 -9.80 50.23
CA THR A 139 7.35 -8.48 49.63
C THR A 139 8.36 -8.13 48.52
N PRO A 140 9.70 -8.20 48.75
CA PRO A 140 10.68 -8.02 47.69
C PRO A 140 10.52 -9.03 46.54
N LEU A 141 10.21 -10.30 46.84
CA LEU A 141 10.01 -11.33 45.82
C LEU A 141 8.84 -10.99 44.89
N TRP A 142 7.75 -10.42 45.42
CA TRP A 142 6.60 -9.99 44.60
C TRP A 142 6.93 -8.81 43.69
N PHE A 143 7.73 -7.85 44.17
CA PHE A 143 8.22 -6.77 43.32
C PHE A 143 9.18 -7.27 42.24
N ILE A 144 10.09 -8.18 42.57
CA ILE A 144 10.99 -8.83 41.59
C ILE A 144 10.18 -9.58 40.54
N ALA A 145 9.17 -10.35 40.96
CA ALA A 145 8.27 -11.06 40.05
C ALA A 145 7.51 -10.07 39.14
N SER A 146 6.98 -8.97 39.69
CA SER A 146 6.31 -7.92 38.91
C SER A 146 7.24 -7.31 37.85
N ILE A 147 8.47 -6.96 38.21
CA ILE A 147 9.48 -6.42 37.28
C ILE A 147 9.83 -7.44 36.20
N THR A 148 9.96 -8.71 36.58
CA THR A 148 10.26 -9.80 35.65
C THR A 148 9.15 -9.94 34.61
N VAL A 149 7.88 -9.98 35.04
CA VAL A 149 6.72 -10.06 34.15
C VAL A 149 6.59 -8.80 33.28
N TYR A 150 6.86 -7.61 33.83
CA TYR A 150 6.88 -6.36 33.07
C TYR A 150 7.97 -6.33 31.98
N SER A 151 9.08 -7.02 32.22
CA SER A 151 10.21 -7.12 31.29
C SER A 151 9.94 -8.09 30.13
N ILE A 152 8.97 -9.00 30.28
CA ILE A 152 8.52 -9.87 29.19
C ILE A 152 7.75 -9.00 28.19
N LYS A 153 8.45 -8.57 27.14
CA LYS A 153 7.84 -7.73 26.11
C LYS A 153 6.93 -8.52 25.19
N GLU A 154 5.86 -7.89 24.73
CA GLU A 154 5.05 -8.45 23.67
C GLU A 154 5.77 -8.30 22.33
N THR A 155 5.72 -9.34 21.50
CA THR A 155 6.27 -9.29 20.14
C THR A 155 5.11 -9.11 19.17
N VAL A 156 5.10 -8.03 18.41
CA VAL A 156 4.14 -7.80 17.33
C VAL A 156 4.84 -8.08 16.00
N GLN A 157 4.24 -8.92 15.17
CA GLN A 157 4.74 -9.24 13.83
C GLN A 157 4.02 -8.41 12.78
N MET A 158 4.79 -7.85 11.85
CA MET A 158 4.33 -7.12 10.68
C MET A 158 4.81 -7.87 9.43
N ALA A 159 4.03 -7.83 8.37
CA ALA A 159 4.32 -8.50 7.12
C ALA A 159 4.08 -7.58 5.92
N ILE A 160 4.99 -7.66 4.94
CA ILE A 160 4.84 -7.04 3.63
C ILE A 160 4.82 -8.15 2.57
N TRP A 161 3.82 -8.08 1.70
CA TRP A 161 3.66 -8.93 0.53
C TRP A 161 3.89 -8.07 -0.72
N VAL A 162 4.82 -8.48 -1.55
CA VAL A 162 5.06 -7.87 -2.86
C VAL A 162 4.81 -8.93 -3.93
N LYS A 163 3.90 -8.65 -4.85
CA LYS A 163 3.60 -9.48 -6.01
C LYS A 163 3.87 -8.70 -7.27
N THR A 164 4.77 -9.21 -8.10
CA THR A 164 5.07 -8.66 -9.42
C THR A 164 4.60 -9.64 -10.47
N ALA A 165 3.78 -9.20 -11.42
CA ALA A 165 3.34 -10.01 -12.55
C ALA A 165 3.45 -9.19 -13.82
N GLY A 166 3.94 -9.79 -14.90
CA GLY A 166 4.12 -9.06 -16.14
C GLY A 166 4.62 -9.91 -17.29
N VAL A 167 4.94 -9.23 -18.38
CA VAL A 167 5.39 -9.84 -19.63
C VAL A 167 6.75 -9.24 -19.99
N TYR A 168 7.74 -10.11 -20.14
CA TYR A 168 9.08 -9.77 -20.58
C TYR A 168 9.20 -9.88 -22.10
N ASP A 169 9.69 -8.85 -22.76
CA ASP A 169 9.91 -8.80 -24.19
C ASP A 169 11.40 -9.05 -24.50
N VAL A 170 11.68 -10.19 -25.13
CA VAL A 170 13.05 -10.65 -25.41
C VAL A 170 13.76 -9.78 -26.44
N ALA A 171 13.06 -9.08 -27.34
CA ALA A 171 13.71 -8.28 -28.39
C ALA A 171 14.02 -6.85 -27.95
N SER A 172 13.21 -6.31 -27.04
CA SER A 172 13.42 -4.96 -26.49
C SER A 172 14.15 -4.98 -25.15
N GLU A 173 14.34 -6.16 -24.55
CA GLU A 173 14.90 -6.32 -23.19
C GLU A 173 14.14 -5.48 -22.16
N GLU A 174 12.84 -5.30 -22.38
CA GLU A 174 11.93 -4.54 -21.53
C GLU A 174 10.79 -5.45 -21.05
N ALA A 175 10.29 -5.15 -19.86
CA ALA A 175 9.23 -5.89 -19.19
C ALA A 175 8.15 -4.92 -18.74
N ASP A 176 6.91 -5.16 -19.16
CA ASP A 176 5.74 -4.40 -18.70
C ASP A 176 5.11 -5.13 -17.51
N LEU A 177 5.16 -4.48 -16.33
CA LEU A 177 4.91 -5.12 -15.04
C LEU A 177 3.81 -4.43 -14.25
N ARG A 178 3.02 -5.23 -13.55
CA ARG A 178 2.15 -4.82 -12.45
C ARG A 178 2.78 -5.24 -11.14
N ILE A 179 3.03 -4.29 -10.26
CA ILE A 179 3.60 -4.48 -8.93
C ILE A 179 2.49 -4.18 -7.91
N VAL A 180 2.07 -5.19 -7.18
CA VAL A 180 1.09 -5.09 -6.09
C VAL A 180 1.83 -5.23 -4.77
N ILE A 181 1.68 -4.23 -3.90
CA ILE A 181 2.29 -4.19 -2.57
C ILE A 181 1.15 -4.19 -1.56
N ALA A 182 1.16 -5.11 -0.62
CA ALA A 182 0.23 -5.11 0.51
C ALA A 182 1.00 -5.28 1.81
N ALA A 183 0.47 -4.71 2.89
CA ALA A 183 1.07 -4.86 4.20
C ALA A 183 0.03 -4.87 5.32
N ASP A 184 0.36 -5.60 6.39
CA ASP A 184 -0.54 -5.84 7.51
C ASP A 184 0.25 -6.23 8.77
N ALA A 185 -0.38 -6.07 9.92
CA ALA A 185 0.15 -6.49 11.21
C ALA A 185 -0.70 -7.61 11.80
N GLU A 186 -0.08 -8.56 12.50
CA GLU A 186 -0.79 -9.66 13.17
C GLU A 186 -1.81 -9.15 14.19
N LYS A 187 -1.55 -7.97 14.76
CA LYS A 187 -2.44 -7.28 15.68
C LYS A 187 -2.74 -5.89 15.16
N LYS A 188 -4.00 -5.45 15.36
CA LYS A 188 -4.45 -4.08 15.07
C LYS A 188 -3.86 -3.07 16.04
N ASP A 189 -2.53 -2.96 16.06
CA ASP A 189 -1.79 -2.03 16.90
C ASP A 189 -1.44 -0.78 16.09
N LYS A 190 -1.79 0.39 16.63
CA LYS A 190 -1.59 1.69 15.96
C LYS A 190 -0.11 2.00 15.70
N GLU A 191 0.79 1.59 16.58
CA GLU A 191 2.23 1.84 16.41
C GLU A 191 2.82 0.93 15.33
N ALA A 192 2.38 -0.34 15.30
CA ALA A 192 2.70 -1.26 14.21
C ALA A 192 2.24 -0.70 12.86
N PHE A 193 1.01 -0.20 12.78
CA PHE A 193 0.47 0.38 11.55
C PHE A 193 1.20 1.66 11.14
N ASN A 194 1.54 2.55 12.07
CA ASN A 194 2.32 3.74 11.75
C ASN A 194 3.71 3.39 11.21
N MET A 195 4.40 2.40 11.81
CA MET A 195 5.70 1.92 11.31
C MET A 195 5.55 1.29 9.91
N LEU A 196 4.54 0.46 9.72
CA LEU A 196 4.20 -0.13 8.42
C LEU A 196 3.93 0.92 7.36
N GLU A 197 3.14 1.94 7.67
CA GLU A 197 2.81 3.03 6.74
C GLU A 197 4.06 3.80 6.31
N SER A 198 4.97 4.07 7.26
CA SER A 198 6.26 4.72 6.96
C SER A 198 7.14 3.86 6.07
N ASP A 199 7.40 2.61 6.47
CA ASP A 199 8.29 1.69 5.76
C ASP A 199 7.74 1.38 4.35
N VAL A 200 6.43 1.14 4.22
CA VAL A 200 5.81 0.85 2.92
C VAL A 200 5.76 2.10 2.03
N ALA A 201 5.54 3.30 2.59
CA ALA A 201 5.59 4.52 1.81
C ALA A 201 7.00 4.80 1.28
N GLU A 202 8.04 4.56 2.09
CA GLU A 202 9.43 4.68 1.65
C GLU A 202 9.77 3.66 0.55
N PHE A 203 9.37 2.41 0.75
CA PHE A 203 9.51 1.34 -0.23
C PHE A 203 8.81 1.68 -1.56
N TYR A 204 7.54 2.07 -1.50
CA TYR A 204 6.73 2.49 -2.64
C TYR A 204 7.37 3.67 -3.39
N ASN A 205 7.81 4.70 -2.66
CA ASN A 205 8.44 5.88 -3.23
C ASN A 205 9.75 5.54 -3.93
N THR A 206 10.55 4.64 -3.35
CA THR A 206 11.83 4.21 -3.91
C THR A 206 11.62 3.41 -5.20
N LEU A 207 10.68 2.45 -5.20
CA LEU A 207 10.30 1.72 -6.42
C LEU A 207 9.77 2.64 -7.51
N THR A 208 8.89 3.58 -7.14
CA THR A 208 8.32 4.56 -8.06
C THR A 208 9.42 5.43 -8.66
N ARG A 209 10.37 5.93 -7.86
CA ARG A 209 11.46 6.77 -8.36
C ARG A 209 12.38 6.05 -9.36
N LYS A 210 12.64 4.75 -9.15
CA LYS A 210 13.56 3.98 -10.00
C LYS A 210 12.91 3.46 -11.28
N TYR A 211 11.69 2.91 -11.17
CA TYR A 211 11.09 2.12 -12.26
C TYR A 211 9.81 2.72 -12.85
N VAL A 212 9.16 3.62 -12.13
CA VAL A 212 8.11 4.44 -12.73
C VAL A 212 8.80 5.67 -13.27
N LYS A 213 8.97 5.75 -14.60
CA LYS A 213 9.41 6.99 -15.26
C LYS A 213 8.60 8.13 -14.66
N LYS A 214 9.26 9.02 -13.90
CA LYS A 214 8.66 10.31 -13.58
C LYS A 214 8.26 10.90 -14.92
N VAL A 215 6.96 10.93 -15.24
CA VAL A 215 6.45 12.06 -16.02
C VAL A 215 6.92 13.25 -15.20
N LYS A 216 7.95 13.94 -15.69
CA LYS A 216 8.72 14.94 -14.95
C LYS A 216 7.78 16.05 -14.51
N ARG A 217 7.11 15.89 -13.36
CA ARG A 217 6.14 16.85 -12.81
C ARG A 217 6.74 18.25 -12.57
N GLU A 218 8.06 18.38 -12.61
CA GLU A 218 8.76 19.67 -12.51
C GLU A 218 9.26 20.21 -13.86
N GLU A 219 9.61 19.37 -14.84
CA GLU A 219 9.90 19.87 -16.20
C GLU A 219 8.60 20.17 -16.95
N THR A 220 7.54 19.38 -16.74
CA THR A 220 6.19 19.71 -17.21
C THR A 220 5.63 20.96 -16.53
N LYS A 221 6.12 21.41 -15.37
CA LYS A 221 5.70 22.71 -14.79
C LYS A 221 6.51 23.88 -15.31
N THR A 222 7.75 23.66 -15.72
CA THR A 222 8.66 24.72 -16.18
C THR A 222 8.55 24.94 -17.69
N GLU A 223 8.34 23.87 -18.46
CA GLU A 223 7.97 23.93 -19.88
C GLU A 223 6.52 24.39 -20.05
N ILE A 224 5.57 23.96 -19.21
CA ILE A 224 4.21 24.56 -19.23
C ILE A 224 4.26 26.02 -18.76
N LYS A 225 5.11 26.41 -17.79
CA LYS A 225 5.26 27.84 -17.45
C LYS A 225 5.96 28.65 -18.54
N GLN A 226 6.90 28.08 -19.29
CA GLN A 226 7.59 28.78 -20.38
C GLN A 226 6.77 28.82 -21.67
N GLU A 227 5.92 27.82 -21.94
CA GLU A 227 4.92 27.86 -23.02
C GLU A 227 3.69 28.70 -22.63
N LEU A 228 3.26 28.73 -21.36
CA LEU A 228 2.20 29.64 -20.89
C LEU A 228 2.64 31.09 -20.75
N GLN A 229 3.94 31.38 -20.68
CA GLN A 229 4.44 32.76 -20.73
C GLN A 229 4.52 33.32 -22.14
N LYS A 230 4.32 32.51 -23.19
CA LYS A 230 4.26 32.99 -24.57
C LYS A 230 2.85 33.31 -25.08
N ASP A 231 1.79 32.76 -24.47
CA ASP A 231 0.40 33.07 -24.84
C ASP A 231 -0.42 33.49 -23.61
N SER A 232 -0.46 34.80 -23.35
CA SER A 232 -1.27 35.43 -22.31
C SER A 232 -2.76 35.47 -22.66
N GLU A 233 -3.41 34.33 -22.81
CA GLU A 233 -4.88 34.27 -22.85
C GLU A 233 -5.38 33.38 -21.71
N ASP A 234 -6.11 34.03 -20.79
CA ASP A 234 -6.86 33.43 -19.69
C ASP A 234 -7.60 32.16 -20.18
N PRO A 235 -7.54 31.02 -19.46
CA PRO A 235 -8.32 29.83 -19.78
C PRO A 235 -9.79 30.12 -20.09
N ALA A 236 -10.37 31.13 -19.44
CA ALA A 236 -11.71 31.63 -19.73
C ALA A 236 -11.88 32.14 -21.17
N VAL A 237 -10.91 32.94 -21.63
CA VAL A 237 -10.89 33.54 -22.97
C VAL A 237 -10.73 32.47 -24.04
N LYS A 238 -9.94 31.42 -23.77
CA LYS A 238 -9.77 30.28 -24.70
C LYS A 238 -11.04 29.46 -24.88
N VAL A 239 -11.76 29.19 -23.78
CA VAL A 239 -13.06 28.49 -23.83
C VAL A 239 -14.11 29.33 -24.59
N ILE A 240 -14.19 30.63 -24.31
CA ILE A 240 -15.10 31.55 -25.02
C ILE A 240 -14.77 31.64 -26.52
N LYS A 241 -13.48 31.71 -26.88
CA LYS A 241 -13.03 31.77 -28.29
C LYS A 241 -13.35 30.47 -29.03
N ALA A 242 -13.13 29.32 -28.39
CA ALA A 242 -13.48 28.02 -28.95
C ALA A 242 -15.00 27.85 -29.16
N LEU A 243 -15.83 28.32 -28.23
CA LEU A 243 -17.29 28.35 -28.40
C LEU A 243 -17.71 29.21 -29.60
N LYS A 244 -17.17 30.43 -29.71
CA LYS A 244 -17.44 31.32 -30.86
C LYS A 244 -16.99 30.75 -32.20
N ASP A 245 -15.87 30.02 -32.22
CA ASP A 245 -15.38 29.38 -33.45
C ASP A 245 -16.23 28.17 -33.84
N ILE A 246 -16.75 27.39 -32.88
CA ILE A 246 -17.73 26.34 -33.18
C ILE A 246 -19.03 26.94 -33.73
N ASP A 247 -19.53 28.04 -33.17
CA ASP A 247 -20.71 28.73 -33.69
C ASP A 247 -20.51 29.23 -35.12
N LYS A 248 -19.33 29.76 -35.45
CA LYS A 248 -18.98 30.14 -36.83
C LYS A 248 -18.89 28.94 -37.76
N GLN A 249 -18.37 27.81 -37.29
CA GLN A 249 -18.30 26.57 -38.06
C GLN A 249 -19.69 26.02 -38.36
N ILE A 250 -20.61 26.02 -37.38
CA ILE A 250 -22.00 25.63 -37.58
C ILE A 250 -22.67 26.57 -38.60
N ALA A 251 -22.50 27.88 -38.47
CA ALA A 251 -23.08 28.85 -39.41
C ALA A 251 -22.53 28.71 -40.85
N ASN A 252 -21.24 28.40 -41.01
CA ASN A 252 -20.64 28.15 -42.33
C ASN A 252 -21.05 26.79 -42.92
N LEU A 253 -21.23 25.79 -42.08
CA LEU A 253 -21.76 24.49 -42.46
C LEU A 253 -23.20 24.64 -42.97
N GLU A 254 -24.03 25.39 -42.25
CA GLU A 254 -25.40 25.74 -42.64
C GLU A 254 -25.45 26.48 -43.98
N LYS A 255 -24.60 27.50 -44.17
CA LYS A 255 -24.50 28.20 -45.46
C LYS A 255 -24.05 27.29 -46.60
N SER A 256 -23.13 26.37 -46.35
CA SER A 256 -22.62 25.43 -47.36
C SER A 256 -23.66 24.37 -47.73
N PHE A 257 -24.48 23.98 -46.76
CA PHE A 257 -25.61 23.08 -46.95
C PHE A 257 -26.75 23.76 -47.74
N VAL A 258 -27.15 24.97 -47.36
CA VAL A 258 -28.17 25.77 -48.09
C VAL A 258 -27.71 26.11 -49.52
N ALA A 259 -26.41 26.30 -49.73
CA ALA A 259 -25.82 26.47 -51.06
C ALA A 259 -25.72 25.17 -51.89
N GLY A 260 -26.22 24.03 -51.37
CA GLY A 260 -26.28 22.75 -52.06
C GLY A 260 -24.93 22.03 -52.22
N LYS A 261 -23.88 22.47 -51.51
CA LYS A 261 -22.51 21.96 -51.67
C LYS A 261 -22.21 20.70 -50.84
N MET A 262 -23.18 20.20 -50.07
CA MET A 262 -23.02 19.07 -49.17
C MET A 262 -24.31 18.24 -49.11
N LYS A 263 -24.19 16.92 -48.95
CA LYS A 263 -25.33 16.01 -48.78
C LYS A 263 -25.89 16.09 -47.36
N GLU A 264 -27.21 16.01 -47.20
CA GLU A 264 -27.92 16.08 -45.92
C GLU A 264 -27.33 15.16 -44.84
N ALA A 265 -27.03 13.91 -45.18
CA ALA A 265 -26.48 12.94 -44.23
C ALA A 265 -25.13 13.39 -43.64
N THR A 266 -24.25 13.96 -44.48
CA THR A 266 -22.95 14.48 -44.06
C THR A 266 -23.09 15.78 -43.25
N TYR A 267 -24.09 16.60 -43.58
CA TYR A 267 -24.41 17.80 -42.82
C TYR A 267 -24.87 17.47 -41.39
N GLN A 268 -25.79 16.52 -41.23
CA GLN A 268 -26.31 16.11 -39.92
C GLN A 268 -25.24 15.46 -39.04
N GLU A 269 -24.34 14.67 -39.62
CA GLU A 269 -23.23 14.06 -38.89
C GLU A 269 -22.23 15.10 -38.36
N ILE A 270 -21.80 16.03 -39.22
CA ILE A 270 -20.84 17.07 -38.84
C ILE A 270 -21.49 18.05 -37.84
N LYS A 271 -22.76 18.42 -38.06
CA LYS A 271 -23.50 19.26 -37.12
C LYS A 271 -23.64 18.59 -35.75
N GLY A 272 -23.95 17.29 -35.71
CA GLY A 272 -24.05 16.54 -34.46
C GLY A 272 -22.73 16.42 -33.69
N ASP A 273 -21.58 16.28 -34.38
CA ASP A 273 -20.27 16.29 -33.71
C ASP A 273 -19.91 17.70 -33.17
N LEU A 274 -20.21 18.75 -33.94
CA LEU A 274 -20.00 20.13 -33.51
C LEU A 274 -20.87 20.51 -32.31
N GLU A 275 -22.14 20.09 -32.27
CA GLU A 275 -23.04 20.30 -31.14
C GLU A 275 -22.58 19.53 -29.89
N LYS A 276 -22.10 18.30 -30.02
CA LYS A 276 -21.52 17.54 -28.90
C LYS A 276 -20.25 18.19 -28.36
N ARG A 277 -19.40 18.76 -29.22
CA ARG A 277 -18.21 19.51 -28.80
C ARG A 277 -18.59 20.82 -28.12
N LYS A 278 -19.62 21.51 -28.61
CA LYS A 278 -20.19 22.70 -27.99
C LYS A 278 -20.70 22.42 -26.58
N SER A 279 -21.51 21.37 -26.39
CA SER A 279 -22.08 21.04 -25.08
C SER A 279 -21.00 20.70 -24.03
N LYS A 280 -19.92 20.04 -24.45
CA LYS A 280 -18.77 19.77 -23.57
C LYS A 280 -18.04 21.04 -23.15
N LEU A 281 -17.87 21.99 -24.06
CA LEU A 281 -17.24 23.28 -23.77
C LEU A 281 -18.13 24.20 -22.93
N GLU A 282 -19.45 24.17 -23.13
CA GLU A 282 -20.42 24.86 -22.26
C GLU A 282 -20.38 24.29 -20.84
N THR A 283 -20.34 22.95 -20.68
CA THR A 283 -20.18 22.32 -19.36
C THR A 283 -18.89 22.76 -18.66
N ILE A 284 -17.80 22.93 -19.43
CA ILE A 284 -16.53 23.42 -18.90
C ILE A 284 -16.62 24.91 -18.54
N SER A 285 -17.34 25.74 -19.32
CA SER A 285 -17.61 27.15 -18.98
C SER A 285 -18.39 27.27 -17.68
N ASP A 286 -19.46 26.47 -17.52
CA ASP A 286 -20.29 26.44 -16.32
C ASP A 286 -19.47 26.04 -15.08
N LEU A 287 -18.59 25.04 -15.20
CA LEU A 287 -17.71 24.61 -14.12
C LEU A 287 -16.64 25.64 -13.76
N LEU A 288 -16.29 26.53 -14.70
CA LEU A 288 -15.33 27.61 -14.50
C LEU A 288 -16.00 28.90 -13.97
N ASN A 289 -17.34 28.92 -13.79
CA ASN A 289 -18.12 30.10 -13.39
C ASN A 289 -17.89 31.34 -14.30
N ILE A 290 -17.83 31.13 -15.62
CA ILE A 290 -17.72 32.19 -16.64
C ILE A 290 -18.99 32.22 -17.48
#